data_AF-A0A031J6D9-F1
#
_entry.id   AF-A0A031J6D9-F1
#
_cell.length_a   1.000
_cell.length_b   1.000
_cell.length_c   1.000
_cell.angle_alpha   90.00
_cell.angle_beta   90.00
_cell.angle_gamma   90.00
#
_symmetry.space_group_name_H-M   'P 1'
#
loop_
_entity.id
_entity.type
_entity.pdbx_description
1 polymer ?
#
loop_
_entity_poly.entity_id
_entity_poly.type
_entity_poly.pdbx_seq_one_letter_code
_entity_poly.pdbx_strand_id
1 'polypeptide(L)'
;MSGKQKTPDQAAQAVILREAGWTISAIAGQLKISISTAQRLLRKHGAVSGASTQALIERAREGMLDMAFSLENVQQKAASLVLDDLALSEKIRTKLASALDVLDVSNPIVFRSLAASATALKLTQDITRRALPLDKLDQSLEREELPVLQIHIMNEHDVAEMRAQQRREDAEINGDSEGVDDAIETLSWLAERRLAQAQQLDDDIVSEE
;
A
#
# COMPACT_ATOMS: atom_id res chain seq x y z
N MET A 1 24.82 35.35 27.29
CA MET A 1 24.56 33.90 27.45
C MET A 1 25.44 33.13 26.48
N SER A 2 26.34 32.31 27.02
CA SER A 2 27.46 31.68 26.31
C SER A 2 27.00 30.73 25.21
N GLY A 3 27.39 31.03 23.97
CA GLY A 3 27.10 30.19 22.81
C GLY A 3 27.93 28.91 22.87
N LYS A 4 27.29 27.77 23.13
CA LYS A 4 27.88 26.45 22.90
C LYS A 4 28.43 26.43 21.48
N GLN A 5 29.75 26.34 21.33
CA GLN A 5 30.35 26.06 20.04
C GLN A 5 29.72 24.77 19.51
N LYS A 6 29.09 24.87 18.34
CA LYS A 6 28.51 23.71 17.66
C LYS A 6 29.61 22.69 17.41
N THR A 7 29.33 21.44 17.77
CA THR A 7 30.21 20.31 17.52
C THR A 7 30.62 20.31 16.04
N PRO A 8 31.92 20.17 15.72
CA PRO A 8 32.44 20.13 14.35
C PRO A 8 31.70 19.15 13.43
N ASP A 9 31.13 18.11 14.03
CA ASP A 9 30.35 17.06 13.39
C ASP A 9 29.07 17.57 12.68
N GLN A 10 28.32 18.51 13.27
CA GLN A 10 27.10 19.06 12.63
C GLN A 10 27.41 19.90 11.39
N ALA A 11 28.58 20.57 11.38
CA ALA A 11 29.00 21.37 10.24
C ALA A 11 29.38 20.46 9.06
N ALA A 12 30.13 19.38 9.33
CA ALA A 12 30.50 18.40 8.32
C ALA A 12 29.27 17.69 7.73
N GLN A 13 28.33 17.25 8.58
CA GLN A 13 27.08 16.63 8.13
C GLN A 13 26.24 17.58 7.26
N ALA A 14 26.14 18.86 7.61
CA ALA A 14 25.42 19.83 6.80
C ALA A 14 26.02 19.99 5.39
N VAL A 15 27.35 19.99 5.28
CA VAL A 15 28.05 20.07 3.98
C VAL A 15 27.82 18.81 3.15
N ILE A 16 27.95 17.61 3.74
CA ILE A 16 27.71 16.33 3.07
C ILE A 16 26.28 16.26 2.52
N LEU A 17 25.27 16.61 3.34
CA LEU A 17 23.87 16.64 2.91
C LEU A 17 23.66 17.65 1.78
N ARG A 18 24.34 18.79 1.83
CA ARG A 18 24.24 19.81 0.77
C ARG A 18 24.83 19.33 -0.54
N GLU A 19 25.97 18.64 -0.51
CA GLU A 19 26.60 18.03 -1.68
C GLU A 19 25.79 16.85 -2.24
N ALA A 20 25.07 16.12 -1.38
CA ALA A 20 24.12 15.08 -1.78
C ALA A 20 22.84 15.62 -2.45
N GLY A 21 22.65 16.94 -2.50
CA GLY A 21 21.52 17.59 -3.18
C GLY A 21 20.39 18.06 -2.26
N TRP A 22 20.54 17.96 -0.94
CA TRP A 22 19.49 18.37 -0.01
C TRP A 22 19.28 19.89 -0.01
N THR A 23 18.02 20.31 0.14
CA THR A 23 17.67 21.71 0.34
C THR A 23 18.04 22.18 1.75
N ILE A 24 18.24 23.49 1.94
CA ILE A 24 18.57 24.07 3.24
C ILE A 24 17.47 23.75 4.28
N SER A 25 16.20 23.77 3.86
CA SER A 25 15.06 23.42 4.72
C SER A 25 15.08 21.94 5.13
N ALA A 26 15.40 21.04 4.20
CA ALA A 26 15.52 19.61 4.49
C ALA A 26 16.69 19.32 5.44
N ILE A 27 17.84 19.98 5.24
CA ILE A 27 19.00 19.88 6.14
C ILE A 27 18.65 20.38 7.55
N ALA A 28 17.94 21.50 7.64
CA ALA A 28 17.50 22.06 8.91
C ALA A 28 16.58 21.09 9.67
N GLY A 29 15.63 20.48 8.96
CA GLY A 29 14.76 19.42 9.51
C GLY A 29 15.55 18.21 9.98
N GLN A 30 16.44 17.69 9.13
CA GLN A 30 17.22 16.47 9.41
C GLN A 30 18.14 16.62 10.62
N LEU A 31 18.83 17.77 10.71
CA LEU A 31 19.75 18.06 11.81
C LEU A 31 19.04 18.65 13.04
N LYS A 32 17.71 18.84 12.98
CA LYS A 32 16.90 19.47 14.04
C LYS A 32 17.44 20.84 14.47
N ILE A 33 17.78 21.68 13.50
CA ILE A 33 18.30 23.05 13.70
C ILE A 33 17.44 24.07 12.96
N SER A 34 17.58 25.36 13.30
CA SER A 34 16.89 26.41 12.54
C SER A 34 17.46 26.56 11.13
N ILE A 35 16.63 27.01 10.19
CA ILE A 35 17.04 27.33 8.81
C ILE A 35 18.19 28.35 8.80
N SER A 36 18.08 29.40 9.61
CA SER A 36 19.13 30.43 9.76
C SER A 36 20.46 29.83 10.24
N THR A 37 20.38 28.82 11.09
CA THR A 37 21.55 28.10 11.60
C THR A 37 22.17 27.21 10.52
N ALA A 38 21.36 26.48 9.75
CA ALA A 38 21.82 25.69 8.62
C ALA A 38 22.50 26.57 7.55
N GLN A 39 21.91 27.71 7.22
CA GLN A 39 22.50 28.71 6.31
C GLN A 39 23.86 29.20 6.82
N ARG A 40 23.96 29.55 8.11
CA ARG A 40 25.21 30.03 8.71
C ARG A 40 26.30 28.96 8.70
N LEU A 41 25.95 27.70 8.98
CA LEU A 41 26.87 26.57 8.91
C LEU A 41 27.43 26.40 7.49
N LEU A 42 26.56 26.37 6.48
CA LEU A 42 26.95 26.19 5.09
C LEU A 42 27.78 27.38 4.56
N ARG A 43 27.46 28.61 4.96
CA ARG A 43 28.24 29.81 4.59
C ARG A 43 29.64 29.82 5.22
N LYS A 44 29.75 29.39 6.48
CA LYS A 44 31.02 29.38 7.22
C LYS A 44 31.97 28.28 6.73
N HIS A 45 31.43 27.11 6.39
CA HIS A 45 32.22 25.94 6.06
C HIS A 45 32.39 25.72 4.55
N GLY A 46 31.62 26.40 3.71
CA GLY A 46 31.70 26.31 2.25
C GLY A 46 31.35 24.91 1.73
N ALA A 47 30.45 24.81 0.76
CA ALA A 47 30.34 23.58 -0.03
C ALA A 47 31.53 23.55 -1.00
N VAL A 48 32.74 23.26 -0.49
CA VAL A 48 33.89 23.01 -1.35
C VAL A 48 33.80 21.56 -1.79
N SER A 49 33.24 21.39 -2.99
CA SER A 49 33.27 20.15 -3.80
C SER A 49 34.64 19.47 -3.65
N GLY A 50 34.73 18.48 -2.78
CA GLY A 50 35.95 17.67 -2.57
C GLY A 50 36.41 17.47 -1.13
N ALA A 51 35.77 18.09 -0.12
CA ALA A 51 36.11 17.85 1.28
C ALA A 51 35.46 16.57 1.85
N SER A 52 34.33 16.14 1.31
CA SER A 52 33.59 14.96 1.75
C SER A 52 34.00 13.74 0.92
N THR A 53 34.16 12.57 1.56
CA THR A 53 34.37 11.32 0.82
C THR A 53 33.13 10.99 -0.01
N GLN A 54 33.33 10.61 -1.28
CA GLN A 54 32.24 10.28 -2.21
C GLN A 54 31.26 9.25 -1.63
N ALA A 55 31.76 8.29 -0.84
CA ALA A 55 30.94 7.31 -0.15
C ALA A 55 29.93 7.91 0.84
N LEU A 56 30.29 9.00 1.54
CA LEU A 56 29.37 9.70 2.45
C LEU A 56 28.32 10.51 1.70
N ILE A 57 28.69 11.10 0.56
CA ILE A 57 27.76 11.81 -0.32
C ILE A 57 26.74 10.83 -0.89
N GLU A 58 27.19 9.67 -1.37
CA GLU A 58 26.30 8.67 -1.96
C GLU A 58 25.34 8.10 -0.91
N ARG A 59 25.84 7.76 0.28
CA ARG A 59 24.99 7.32 1.40
C ARG A 59 23.96 8.39 1.81
N ALA A 60 24.34 9.66 1.79
CA ALA A 60 23.42 10.77 2.08
C ALA A 60 22.38 10.96 0.96
N ARG A 61 22.70 10.61 -0.29
CA ARG A 61 21.76 10.61 -1.41
C ARG A 61 20.80 9.42 -1.32
N GLU A 62 21.30 8.22 -1.06
CA GLU A 62 20.47 7.03 -0.80
C GLU A 62 19.50 7.29 0.35
N GLY A 63 19.98 7.83 1.48
CA GLY A 63 19.12 8.21 2.60
C GLY A 63 18.06 9.27 2.23
N MET A 64 18.35 10.17 1.29
CA MET A 64 17.35 11.11 0.76
C MET A 64 16.24 10.39 0.01
N LEU A 65 16.62 9.46 -0.86
CA LEU A 65 15.68 8.67 -1.67
C LEU A 65 14.83 7.78 -0.76
N ASP A 66 15.43 7.12 0.22
CA ASP A 66 14.69 6.32 1.20
C ASP A 66 13.70 7.17 1.98
N MET A 67 14.10 8.35 2.49
CA MET A 67 13.16 9.21 3.21
C MET A 67 12.05 9.82 2.32
N ALA A 68 12.32 10.01 1.03
CA ALA A 68 11.37 10.60 0.10
C ALA A 68 10.42 9.58 -0.52
N PHE A 69 10.89 8.36 -0.78
CA PHE A 69 10.22 7.38 -1.64
C PHE A 69 10.05 5.99 -1.02
N SER A 70 10.59 5.71 0.17
CA SER A 70 10.23 4.46 0.84
C SER A 70 8.73 4.46 1.15
N LEU A 71 8.09 3.33 0.86
CA LEU A 71 6.65 3.16 1.01
C LEU A 71 6.21 3.49 2.45
N GLU A 72 6.96 3.01 3.44
CA GLU A 72 6.67 3.23 4.86
C GLU A 72 6.69 4.72 5.24
N ASN A 73 7.74 5.46 4.84
CA ASN A 73 7.82 6.90 5.15
C ASN A 73 6.74 7.70 4.42
N VAL A 74 6.42 7.35 3.17
CA VAL A 74 5.35 7.99 2.41
C VAL A 74 3.99 7.71 3.07
N GLN A 75 3.72 6.46 3.46
CA GLN A 75 2.50 6.08 4.15
C GLN A 75 2.35 6.80 5.49
N GLN A 76 3.41 6.87 6.30
CA GLN A 76 3.38 7.55 7.59
C GLN A 76 3.12 9.05 7.42
N LYS A 77 3.78 9.70 6.45
CA LYS A 77 3.55 11.13 6.16
C LYS A 77 2.15 11.37 5.62
N ALA A 78 1.67 10.54 4.70
CA ALA A 78 0.32 10.62 4.16
C ALA A 78 -0.72 10.46 5.28
N ALA A 79 -0.55 9.48 6.17
CA ALA A 79 -1.42 9.28 7.32
C ALA A 79 -1.42 10.49 8.26
N SER A 80 -0.25 11.06 8.58
CA SER A 80 -0.16 12.27 9.39
C SER A 80 -0.90 13.45 8.76
N LEU A 81 -0.71 13.68 7.45
CA LEU A 81 -1.37 14.76 6.73
C LEU A 81 -2.89 14.58 6.70
N VAL A 82 -3.35 13.35 6.47
CA VAL A 82 -4.79 13.01 6.51
C VAL A 82 -5.37 13.29 7.90
N LEU A 83 -4.69 12.90 8.98
CA LEU A 83 -5.13 13.19 10.35
C LEU A 83 -5.21 14.69 10.63
N ASP A 84 -4.21 15.45 10.20
CA ASP A 84 -4.20 16.91 10.36
C ASP A 84 -5.34 17.59 9.59
N ASP A 85 -5.58 17.18 8.34
CA ASP A 85 -6.68 17.70 7.50
C ASP A 85 -8.06 17.40 8.10
N LEU A 86 -8.24 16.21 8.69
CA LEU A 86 -9.46 15.83 9.39
C LEU A 86 -9.68 16.68 10.63
N ALA A 87 -8.65 16.86 11.46
CA ALA A 87 -8.72 17.69 12.66
C ALA A 87 -9.02 19.17 12.33
N LEU A 88 -8.41 19.71 11.26
CA LEU A 88 -8.69 21.06 10.78
C LEU A 88 -10.13 21.18 10.26
N SER A 89 -10.62 20.19 9.51
CA SER A 89 -11.98 20.16 8.99
C SER A 89 -13.03 20.15 10.11
N GLU A 90 -12.79 19.35 11.16
CA GLU A 90 -13.64 19.33 12.36
C GLU A 90 -13.67 20.70 13.04
N LYS A 91 -12.50 21.30 13.27
CA LYS A 91 -12.38 22.61 13.90
C LYS A 91 -13.09 23.71 13.10
N ILE A 92 -12.97 23.70 11.77
CA ILE A 92 -13.69 24.63 10.89
C ILE A 92 -15.20 24.46 11.07
N ARG A 93 -15.70 23.22 11.06
CA ARG A 93 -17.14 22.92 11.21
C ARG A 93 -17.70 23.38 12.55
N THR A 94 -17.00 23.10 13.65
CA THR A 94 -17.42 23.57 14.98
C THR A 94 -17.47 25.09 15.04
N LYS A 95 -16.46 25.77 14.47
CA LYS A 95 -16.44 27.24 14.44
C LYS A 95 -17.54 27.82 13.58
N LEU A 96 -17.82 27.22 12.42
CA LEU A 96 -18.94 27.62 11.57
C LEU A 96 -20.28 27.42 12.30
N ALA A 97 -20.51 26.28 12.93
CA ALA A 97 -21.73 26.03 13.71
C ALA A 97 -21.94 27.11 14.77
N SER A 98 -20.91 27.38 15.59
CA SER A 98 -20.99 28.44 16.61
C SER A 98 -21.22 29.83 16.03
N ALA A 99 -20.72 30.11 14.83
CA ALA A 99 -20.94 31.39 14.17
C ALA A 99 -22.37 31.51 13.63
N LEU A 100 -22.96 30.41 13.15
CA LEU A 100 -24.34 30.37 12.65
C LEU A 100 -25.36 30.66 13.75
N ASP A 101 -25.12 30.17 14.98
CA ASP A 101 -26.03 30.35 16.12
C ASP A 101 -26.22 31.82 16.53
N VAL A 102 -25.28 32.70 16.17
CA VAL A 102 -25.28 34.12 16.56
C VAL A 102 -25.75 35.04 15.42
N LEU A 103 -26.11 34.49 14.26
CA LEU A 103 -26.52 35.29 13.10
C LEU A 103 -27.95 35.84 13.28
N ASP A 104 -28.11 37.14 13.04
CA ASP A 104 -29.42 37.81 12.99
C ASP A 104 -30.00 37.79 11.58
N VAL A 105 -31.04 36.98 11.38
CA VAL A 105 -31.73 36.77 10.09
C VAL A 105 -32.36 38.06 9.54
N SER A 106 -32.53 39.08 10.38
CA SER A 106 -33.04 40.40 9.98
C SER A 106 -32.02 41.20 9.15
N ASN A 107 -30.74 40.85 9.20
CA ASN A 107 -29.67 41.54 8.50
C ASN A 107 -29.34 40.87 7.15
N PRO A 108 -29.50 41.56 5.99
CA PRO A 108 -29.20 40.99 4.68
C PRO A 108 -27.76 40.48 4.48
N ILE A 109 -26.79 40.95 5.27
CA ILE A 109 -25.40 40.46 5.24
C ILE A 109 -25.32 38.98 5.64
N VAL A 110 -26.28 38.49 6.42
CA VAL A 110 -26.35 37.09 6.87
C VAL A 110 -26.49 36.11 5.71
N PHE A 111 -27.16 36.48 4.61
CA PHE A 111 -27.22 35.60 3.44
C PHE A 111 -25.86 35.38 2.78
N ARG A 112 -24.97 36.38 2.85
CA ARG A 112 -23.59 36.24 2.35
C ARG A 112 -22.75 35.36 3.27
N SER A 113 -22.89 35.51 4.60
CA SER A 113 -22.19 34.64 5.54
C SER A 113 -22.69 33.20 5.44
N LEU A 114 -23.99 32.97 5.24
CA LEU A 114 -24.57 31.65 4.99
C LEU A 114 -24.01 31.01 3.71
N ALA A 115 -23.93 31.76 2.60
CA ALA A 115 -23.35 31.26 1.36
C ALA A 115 -21.85 30.91 1.53
N ALA A 116 -21.09 31.71 2.27
CA ALA A 116 -19.70 31.44 2.59
C ALA A 116 -19.56 30.19 3.47
N SER A 117 -20.41 30.04 4.50
CA SER A 117 -20.46 28.86 5.37
C SER A 117 -20.82 27.60 4.60
N ALA A 118 -21.79 27.65 3.69
CA ALA A 118 -22.15 26.53 2.82
C ALA A 118 -20.99 26.11 1.92
N THR A 119 -20.24 27.09 1.39
CA THR A 119 -19.05 26.83 0.57
C THR A 119 -17.94 26.18 1.39
N ALA A 120 -17.69 26.69 2.60
CA ALA A 120 -16.70 26.10 3.50
C ALA A 120 -17.08 24.67 3.93
N LEU A 121 -18.36 24.40 4.22
CA LEU A 121 -18.85 23.06 4.51
C LEU A 121 -18.66 22.11 3.33
N LYS A 122 -19.00 22.54 2.11
CA LYS A 122 -18.76 21.76 0.90
C LYS A 122 -17.28 21.42 0.72
N LEU A 123 -16.39 22.41 0.81
CA LEU A 123 -14.95 22.21 0.65
C LEU A 123 -14.37 21.24 1.69
N THR A 124 -14.76 21.37 2.96
CA THR A 124 -14.32 20.42 3.99
C THR A 124 -14.86 19.00 3.72
N GLN A 125 -16.09 18.87 3.22
CA GLN A 125 -16.65 17.56 2.87
C GLN A 125 -15.93 16.90 1.69
N ASP A 126 -15.58 17.67 0.67
CA ASP A 126 -14.81 17.19 -0.48
C ASP A 126 -13.41 16.73 -0.06
N ILE A 127 -12.77 17.44 0.88
CA ILE A 127 -11.47 17.05 1.46
C ILE A 127 -11.61 15.74 2.25
N THR A 128 -12.60 15.64 3.15
CA THR A 128 -12.83 14.43 3.95
C THR A 128 -13.06 13.20 3.07
N ARG A 129 -13.88 13.31 2.01
CA ARG A 129 -14.14 12.21 1.06
C ARG A 129 -12.89 11.77 0.29
N ARG A 130 -11.98 12.69 -0.02
CA ARG A 130 -10.72 12.35 -0.70
C ARG A 130 -9.69 11.74 0.25
N ALA A 131 -9.61 12.27 1.47
CA ALA A 131 -8.69 11.83 2.51
C ALA A 131 -9.07 10.44 3.06
N LEU A 132 -10.37 10.19 3.18
CA LEU A 132 -10.94 8.89 3.54
C LEU A 132 -11.80 8.39 2.36
N PRO A 133 -11.20 7.70 1.37
CA PRO A 133 -11.96 7.13 0.26
C PRO A 133 -12.77 5.93 0.76
N LEU A 134 -13.88 6.21 1.46
CA LEU A 134 -14.79 5.20 2.03
C LEU A 134 -15.24 4.21 0.95
N ASP A 135 -15.50 4.72 -0.27
CA ASP A 135 -15.88 3.91 -1.44
C ASP A 135 -14.79 2.90 -1.86
N LYS A 136 -13.51 3.18 -1.55
CA LYS A 136 -12.40 2.26 -1.81
C LYS A 136 -12.11 1.33 -0.64
N LEU A 137 -12.51 1.70 0.58
CA LEU A 137 -12.38 0.81 1.74
C LEU A 137 -13.27 -0.42 1.56
N ASP A 138 -14.47 -0.25 1.02
CA ASP A 138 -15.36 -1.36 0.68
C ASP A 138 -14.72 -2.30 -0.37
N GLN A 139 -14.11 -1.75 -1.42
CA GLN A 139 -13.38 -2.53 -2.44
C GLN A 139 -12.11 -3.22 -1.89
N SER A 140 -11.50 -2.67 -0.83
CA SER A 140 -10.28 -3.25 -0.24
C SER A 140 -10.56 -4.44 0.67
N LEU A 141 -11.79 -4.54 1.18
CA LEU A 141 -12.28 -5.68 1.95
C LEU A 141 -12.60 -6.87 1.04
N GLU A 142 -12.99 -6.59 -0.21
CA GLU A 142 -13.06 -7.57 -1.30
C GLU A 142 -11.65 -7.87 -1.84
N ARG A 143 -10.82 -8.55 -1.05
CA ARG A 143 -9.61 -9.17 -1.62
C ARG A 143 -10.06 -10.28 -2.55
N GLU A 144 -9.99 -10.06 -3.86
CA GLU A 144 -9.96 -11.17 -4.83
C GLU A 144 -8.76 -12.07 -4.45
N GLU A 145 -9.04 -13.22 -3.84
CA GLU A 145 -8.03 -14.23 -3.60
C GLU A 145 -7.50 -14.68 -4.97
N LEU A 146 -6.23 -14.39 -5.24
CA LEU A 146 -5.57 -14.84 -6.45
C LEU A 146 -5.62 -16.38 -6.50
N PRO A 147 -5.99 -16.99 -7.64
CA PRO A 147 -6.04 -18.44 -7.76
C PRO A 147 -4.65 -19.03 -7.50
N VAL A 148 -4.59 -20.01 -6.61
CA VAL A 148 -3.34 -20.70 -6.26
C VAL A 148 -3.05 -21.77 -7.32
N LEU A 149 -1.88 -21.71 -7.95
CA LEU A 149 -1.39 -22.79 -8.82
C LEU A 149 -1.01 -23.99 -7.96
N GLN A 150 -1.77 -25.08 -8.06
CA GLN A 150 -1.44 -26.36 -7.44
C GLN A 150 -0.80 -27.28 -8.48
N ILE A 151 0.42 -27.77 -8.20
CA ILE A 151 1.12 -28.73 -9.06
C ILE A 151 0.97 -30.11 -8.42
N HIS A 152 0.32 -31.04 -9.12
CA HIS A 152 0.18 -32.43 -8.69
C HIS A 152 1.00 -33.36 -9.60
N ILE A 153 1.69 -34.34 -9.02
CA ILE A 153 2.40 -35.37 -9.77
C ILE A 153 1.40 -36.48 -10.07
N MET A 154 1.04 -36.62 -11.35
CA MET A 154 0.06 -37.61 -11.80
C MET A 154 0.65 -39.01 -11.81
N ASN A 155 -0.07 -39.97 -11.25
CA ASN A 155 0.23 -41.39 -11.39
C ASN A 155 -0.33 -41.94 -12.74
N GLU A 156 -0.01 -43.18 -13.10
CA GLU A 156 -0.47 -43.79 -14.35
C GLU A 156 -2.00 -43.86 -14.47
N HIS A 157 -2.72 -44.00 -13.36
CA HIS A 157 -4.19 -43.99 -13.33
C HIS A 157 -4.76 -42.60 -13.57
N ASP A 158 -4.18 -41.56 -12.99
CA ASP A 158 -4.58 -40.18 -13.21
C ASP A 158 -4.37 -39.78 -14.68
N VAL A 159 -3.28 -40.26 -15.29
CA VAL A 159 -3.04 -40.09 -16.73
C VAL A 159 -4.09 -40.83 -17.55
N ALA A 160 -4.45 -42.07 -17.18
CA ALA A 160 -5.48 -42.84 -17.89
C ALA A 160 -6.87 -42.17 -17.82
N GLU A 161 -7.24 -41.63 -16.66
CA GLU A 161 -8.50 -40.89 -16.45
C GLU A 161 -8.49 -39.59 -17.27
N MET A 162 -7.41 -38.82 -17.23
CA MET A 162 -7.25 -37.61 -18.05
C MET A 162 -7.37 -37.91 -19.55
N ARG A 163 -6.77 -39.02 -20.02
CA ARG A 163 -6.86 -39.45 -21.42
C ARG A 163 -8.25 -39.94 -21.80
N ALA A 164 -8.99 -40.57 -20.89
CA ALA A 164 -10.38 -40.96 -21.12
C ALA A 164 -11.30 -39.72 -21.17
N GLN A 165 -11.07 -38.74 -20.28
CA GLN A 165 -11.78 -37.46 -20.28
C GLN A 165 -11.52 -36.66 -21.55
N GLN A 166 -10.27 -36.59 -22.03
CA GLN A 166 -9.93 -35.96 -23.31
C GLN A 166 -10.61 -36.64 -24.49
N ARG A 167 -10.64 -37.98 -24.53
CA ARG A 167 -11.37 -38.72 -25.58
C ARG A 167 -12.86 -38.40 -25.59
N ARG A 168 -13.47 -38.24 -24.41
CA ARG A 168 -14.86 -37.83 -24.28
C ARG A 168 -15.09 -36.42 -24.84
N GLU A 169 -14.27 -35.47 -24.43
CA GLU A 169 -14.36 -34.07 -24.88
C GLU A 169 -14.15 -33.96 -26.40
N ASP A 170 -13.19 -34.69 -26.97
CA ASP A 170 -12.97 -34.74 -28.41
C ASP A 170 -14.15 -35.38 -29.16
N ALA A 171 -14.74 -36.45 -28.63
CA ALA A 171 -15.91 -37.10 -29.22
C ALA A 171 -17.17 -36.20 -29.13
N GLU A 172 -17.36 -35.48 -28.02
CA GLU A 172 -18.42 -34.46 -27.87
C GLU A 172 -18.27 -33.33 -28.89
N ILE A 173 -17.04 -32.83 -29.09
CA ILE A 173 -16.74 -31.79 -30.09
C ILE A 173 -16.99 -32.28 -31.52
N ASN A 174 -16.64 -33.53 -31.81
CA ASN A 174 -16.79 -34.13 -33.14
C ASN A 174 -18.19 -34.71 -33.41
N GLY A 175 -19.08 -34.74 -32.41
CA GLY A 175 -20.44 -35.28 -32.52
C GLY A 175 -20.49 -36.80 -32.67
N ASP A 176 -19.45 -37.50 -32.22
CA ASP A 176 -19.35 -38.96 -32.22
C ASP A 176 -19.99 -39.53 -30.94
N SER A 177 -21.26 -39.91 -31.02
CA SER A 177 -22.00 -40.44 -29.87
C SER A 177 -21.47 -41.79 -29.38
N GLU A 178 -20.94 -42.62 -30.27
CA GLU A 178 -20.38 -43.94 -29.93
C GLU A 178 -19.06 -43.74 -29.16
N GLY A 179 -18.22 -42.81 -29.61
CA GLY A 179 -16.98 -42.44 -28.92
C GLY A 179 -17.20 -41.80 -27.53
N VAL A 180 -18.31 -41.09 -27.32
CA VAL A 180 -18.69 -40.56 -26.00
C VAL A 180 -19.09 -41.69 -25.05
N ASP A 181 -19.91 -42.63 -25.52
CA ASP A 181 -20.39 -43.76 -24.70
C ASP A 181 -19.23 -44.68 -24.28
N ASP A 182 -18.31 -45.00 -25.21
CA ASP A 182 -17.10 -45.79 -24.93
C ASP A 182 -16.18 -45.11 -23.90
N ALA A 183 -16.06 -43.78 -23.96
CA ALA A 183 -15.25 -43.01 -23.02
C ALA A 183 -15.88 -42.98 -21.62
N ILE A 184 -17.21 -42.87 -21.54
CA ILE A 184 -17.96 -42.95 -20.27
C ILE A 184 -17.81 -44.34 -19.64
N GLU A 185 -17.93 -45.41 -20.43
CA GLU A 185 -17.71 -46.78 -19.96
C GLU A 185 -16.29 -46.94 -19.41
N THR A 186 -15.29 -46.43 -20.12
CA THR A 186 -13.89 -46.45 -19.66
C THR A 186 -13.70 -45.71 -18.33
N LEU A 187 -14.31 -44.53 -18.17
CA LEU A 187 -14.25 -43.75 -16.92
C LEU A 187 -14.93 -44.49 -15.76
N SER A 188 -16.08 -45.13 -16.03
CA SER A 188 -16.79 -45.91 -15.01
C SER A 188 -15.98 -47.11 -14.54
N TRP A 189 -15.34 -47.83 -15.45
CA TRP A 189 -14.45 -48.95 -15.13
C TRP A 189 -13.23 -48.52 -14.32
N LEU A 190 -12.63 -47.38 -14.66
CA LEU A 190 -11.51 -46.80 -13.89
C LEU A 190 -11.94 -46.41 -12.46
N ALA A 191 -13.15 -45.85 -12.31
CA ALA A 191 -13.71 -45.47 -11.01
C ALA A 191 -14.02 -46.70 -10.12
N GLU A 192 -14.61 -47.76 -10.69
CA GLU A 192 -14.86 -49.01 -9.99
C GLU A 192 -13.56 -49.66 -9.52
N ARG A 193 -12.52 -49.64 -10.36
CA ARG A 193 -11.20 -50.17 -10.02
C ARG A 193 -10.51 -49.38 -8.90
N ARG A 194 -10.67 -48.05 -8.89
CA ARG A 194 -10.18 -47.17 -7.80
C ARG A 194 -10.87 -47.51 -6.48
N LEU A 195 -12.18 -47.74 -6.49
CA LEU A 195 -12.94 -48.15 -5.31
C LEU A 195 -12.51 -49.53 -4.79
N ALA A 196 -12.29 -50.49 -5.68
CA ALA A 196 -11.82 -51.83 -5.30
C ALA A 196 -10.40 -51.80 -4.70
N GLN A 197 -9.49 -51.00 -5.25
CA GLN A 197 -8.15 -50.80 -4.68
C GLN A 197 -8.18 -50.12 -3.31
N ALA A 198 -9.07 -49.16 -3.12
CA ALA A 198 -9.24 -48.50 -1.82
C ALA A 198 -9.80 -49.47 -0.75
N GLN A 199 -10.72 -50.36 -1.13
CA GLN A 199 -11.28 -51.37 -0.22
C GLN A 199 -10.26 -52.46 0.15
N GLN A 200 -9.38 -52.86 -0.77
CA GLN A 200 -8.32 -53.84 -0.47
C GLN A 200 -7.25 -53.30 0.48
N LEU A 201 -7.00 -52.00 0.49
CA LEU A 201 -6.04 -51.36 1.41
C LEU A 201 -6.54 -51.31 2.87
N ASP A 202 -7.86 -51.34 3.09
CA ASP A 202 -8.45 -51.36 4.44
C ASP A 202 -8.48 -52.77 5.07
N ASP A 203 -8.55 -53.84 4.26
CA ASP A 203 -8.57 -55.24 4.75
C ASP A 203 -7.19 -55.80 5.15
N ASP A 204 -6.09 -55.15 4.76
CA ASP A 204 -4.70 -55.57 5.06
C ASP A 204 -4.13 -54.98 6.38
N ILE A 205 -4.94 -54.27 7.18
CA ILE A 205 -4.53 -53.84 8.53
C ILE A 205 -4.66 -55.02 9.49
N VAL A 206 -3.64 -55.88 9.54
CA VAL A 206 -3.47 -56.86 10.62
C VAL A 206 -3.18 -56.10 11.91
N SER A 207 -4.16 -56.00 12.80
CA SER A 207 -3.90 -55.62 14.19
C SER A 207 -3.09 -56.73 14.85
N GLU A 208 -1.80 -56.49 15.10
CA GLU A 208 -0.99 -57.35 15.98
C GLU A 208 -1.60 -57.33 17.39
N GLU A 209 -1.95 -58.50 17.93
CA GLU A 209 -2.30 -58.73 19.34
C GLU A 209 -1.08 -58.64 20.27
#